data_AF-A0AAD9NNN6-F1
#
_entry.id   AF-A0AAD9NNN6-F1
#
_cell.length_a   1.000
_cell.length_b   1.000
_cell.length_c   1.000
_cell.angle_alpha   90.00
_cell.angle_beta   90.00
_cell.angle_gamma   90.00
#
_symmetry.space_group_name_H-M   'P 1'
#
loop_
_entity.id
_entity.type
_entity.pdbx_description
1 polymer ?
#
loop_
_entity_poly.entity_id
_entity_poly.type
_entity_poly.pdbx_seq_one_letter_code
_entity_poly.pdbx_strand_id
1 'polypeptide(L)'
;MLKKSKYGVEKAIRGAKTDYSCKLEGQFLSSDSRSVWQGLQCITGYKQKHLIPGFESATPDNFYVRFDRQNLTPTSVSLPDPAVPLPPPFTVHEHEVRKLFKQQSSRKAAGPDNVSISTLKYCANELATVFTYLFNASLNLHIVPVCFKGELKHSCNIPYT
;
A
#
# COMPACT_ATOMS: atom_id res chain seq x y z
N MET A 1 0.44 -45.04 30.28
CA MET A 1 1.40 -44.91 29.15
C MET A 1 1.17 -43.64 28.31
N LEU A 2 -0.06 -43.28 27.94
CA LEU A 2 -0.37 -42.15 27.04
C LEU A 2 0.26 -40.78 27.42
N LYS A 3 0.33 -40.45 28.72
CA LYS A 3 0.89 -39.18 29.22
C LYS A 3 2.38 -39.01 28.93
N LYS A 4 3.17 -40.11 29.00
CA LYS A 4 4.61 -40.08 28.70
C LYS A 4 4.86 -39.83 27.20
N SER A 5 4.06 -40.45 26.33
CA SER A 5 4.16 -40.27 24.89
C SER A 5 3.77 -38.85 24.46
N LYS A 6 2.68 -38.30 25.02
CA LYS A 6 2.26 -36.91 24.77
C LYS A 6 3.37 -35.91 25.16
N TYR A 7 3.93 -36.07 26.36
CA TYR A 7 5.02 -35.22 26.83
C TYR A 7 6.26 -35.30 25.93
N GLY A 8 6.61 -36.50 25.43
CA GLY A 8 7.71 -36.69 24.50
C GLY A 8 7.54 -35.89 23.20
N VAL A 9 6.33 -35.95 22.61
CA VAL A 9 6.00 -35.20 21.38
C VAL A 9 6.02 -33.70 21.63
N GLU A 10 5.40 -33.21 22.71
CA GLU A 10 5.40 -31.79 23.05
C GLU A 10 6.82 -31.26 23.30
N LYS A 11 7.67 -32.06 23.94
CA LYS A 11 9.08 -31.73 24.15
C LYS A 11 9.84 -31.65 22.83
N ALA A 12 9.61 -32.59 21.91
CA ALA A 12 10.23 -32.57 20.59
C ALA A 12 9.79 -31.37 19.74
N ILE A 13 8.49 -31.05 19.75
CA ILE A 13 7.94 -29.87 19.06
C ILE A 13 8.56 -28.58 19.62
N ARG A 14 8.64 -28.47 20.95
CA ARG A 14 9.24 -27.30 21.59
C ARG A 14 10.73 -27.17 21.23
N GLY A 15 11.48 -28.27 21.23
CA GLY A 15 12.87 -28.29 20.77
C GLY A 15 13.00 -27.80 19.33
N ALA A 16 12.23 -28.39 18.40
CA ALA A 16 12.25 -27.99 17.00
C ALA A 16 11.88 -26.51 16.78
N LYS A 17 10.92 -25.98 17.55
CA LYS A 17 10.56 -24.54 17.51
C LYS A 17 11.71 -23.66 17.99
N THR A 18 12.36 -24.03 19.08
CA THR A 18 13.52 -23.29 19.60
C THR A 18 14.67 -23.28 18.60
N ASP A 19 15.00 -24.44 18.02
CA ASP A 19 16.05 -24.56 17.01
C ASP A 19 15.77 -23.69 15.78
N TYR A 20 14.52 -23.68 15.32
CA TYR A 20 14.09 -22.84 14.21
C TYR A 20 14.15 -21.34 14.55
N SER A 21 13.80 -20.94 15.78
CA SER A 21 13.93 -19.55 16.25
C SER A 21 15.38 -19.09 16.19
N CYS A 22 16.32 -19.88 16.72
CA CYS A 22 17.74 -19.56 16.68
C CYS A 22 18.26 -19.41 15.24
N LYS A 23 17.78 -20.26 14.31
CA LYS A 23 18.11 -20.12 12.88
C LYS A 23 17.62 -18.80 12.29
N LEU A 24 16.37 -18.42 12.58
CA LEU A 24 15.82 -17.14 12.10
C LEU A 24 16.61 -15.96 12.66
N GLU A 25 16.86 -15.94 13.96
CA GLU A 25 17.65 -14.91 14.62
C GLU A 25 19.06 -14.79 14.00
N GLY A 26 19.71 -15.92 13.70
CA GLY A 26 20.97 -15.94 12.97
C GLY A 26 20.89 -15.28 11.58
N GLN A 27 19.81 -15.52 10.83
CA GLN A 27 19.60 -14.87 9.53
C GLN A 27 19.42 -13.35 9.68
N PHE A 28 18.69 -12.88 10.68
CA PHE A 28 18.53 -11.44 10.95
C PHE A 28 19.83 -10.76 11.38
N LEU A 29 20.65 -11.43 12.18
CA LEU A 29 21.95 -10.91 12.63
C LEU A 29 23.01 -10.92 11.52
N SER A 30 22.88 -11.80 10.53
CA SER A 30 23.88 -11.99 9.47
C SER A 30 24.03 -10.83 8.48
N SER A 31 23.25 -9.74 8.59
CA SER A 31 23.23 -8.58 7.67
C SER A 31 23.01 -8.91 6.17
N ASP A 32 22.81 -10.19 5.81
CA ASP A 32 22.48 -10.61 4.45
C ASP A 32 20.97 -10.46 4.21
N SER A 33 20.61 -9.39 3.51
CA SER A 33 19.23 -9.07 3.17
C SER A 33 18.55 -10.16 2.31
N ARG A 34 19.31 -10.95 1.55
CA ARG A 34 18.75 -12.05 0.74
C ARG A 34 18.27 -13.20 1.62
N SER A 35 19.08 -13.61 2.60
CA SER A 35 18.72 -14.67 3.54
C SER A 35 17.49 -14.28 4.39
N VAL A 36 17.43 -13.04 4.86
CA VAL A 36 16.25 -12.50 5.57
C VAL A 36 15.01 -12.54 4.69
N TRP A 37 15.13 -12.12 3.43
CA TRP A 37 14.01 -12.14 2.49
C TRP A 37 13.53 -13.56 2.16
N GLN A 38 14.44 -14.53 2.01
CA GLN A 38 14.08 -15.94 1.82
C GLN A 38 13.35 -16.51 3.05
N GLY A 39 13.79 -16.16 4.27
CA GLY A 39 13.10 -16.53 5.51
C GLY A 39 11.68 -15.96 5.57
N LEU A 40 11.51 -14.68 5.24
CA LEU A 40 10.20 -14.03 5.15
C LEU A 40 9.28 -14.68 4.12
N GLN A 41 9.80 -15.05 2.95
CA GLN A 41 9.04 -15.76 1.93
C GLN A 41 8.55 -17.12 2.42
N CYS A 42 9.40 -17.87 3.13
CA CYS A 42 9.04 -19.15 3.72
C CYS A 42 7.94 -19.03 4.79
N ILE A 43 7.99 -18.00 5.64
CA ILE A 43 7.00 -17.78 6.72
C ILE A 43 5.65 -17.34 6.15
N THR A 44 5.68 -16.43 5.18
CA THR A 44 4.46 -15.83 4.59
C THR A 44 3.83 -16.69 3.50
N GLY A 45 4.52 -17.74 3.05
CA GLY A 45 4.11 -18.51 1.86
C GLY A 45 4.14 -17.68 0.58
N TYR A 46 4.89 -16.57 0.54
CA TYR A 46 4.97 -15.70 -0.63
C TYR A 46 5.55 -16.47 -1.84
N LYS A 47 4.78 -16.52 -2.93
CA LYS A 47 5.00 -17.36 -4.13
C LYS A 47 4.93 -18.87 -3.93
N GLN A 48 4.56 -19.34 -2.74
CA GLN A 48 4.27 -20.75 -2.57
C GLN A 48 2.94 -21.03 -3.27
N LYS A 49 3.01 -21.80 -4.36
CA LYS A 49 1.85 -22.25 -5.13
C LYS A 49 1.09 -23.29 -4.30
N HIS A 50 0.39 -22.83 -3.27
CA HIS A 50 -0.47 -23.70 -2.48
C HIS A 50 -1.79 -23.90 -3.22
N LEU A 51 -1.93 -25.07 -3.83
CA LEU A 51 -3.23 -25.71 -4.07
C LEU A 51 -3.84 -26.02 -2.69
N ILE A 52 -4.53 -25.06 -2.07
CA ILE A 52 -5.41 -25.33 -0.93
C ILE A 52 -6.84 -25.47 -1.49
N PRO A 53 -7.45 -26.67 -1.45
CA PRO A 53 -8.88 -26.79 -1.68
C PRO A 53 -9.60 -26.09 -0.53
N GLY A 54 -10.26 -24.96 -0.81
CA GLY A 54 -11.14 -24.28 0.15
C GLY A 54 -10.69 -22.90 0.65
N PHE A 55 -9.63 -22.29 0.09
CA PHE A 55 -9.47 -20.85 0.26
C PHE A 55 -10.46 -20.17 -0.68
N GLU A 56 -11.67 -19.90 -0.18
CA GLU A 56 -12.58 -18.97 -0.84
C GLU A 56 -11.79 -17.69 -1.11
N SER A 57 -11.64 -17.40 -2.39
CA SER A 57 -10.96 -16.21 -2.87
C SER A 57 -11.63 -15.02 -2.19
N ALA A 58 -10.95 -14.44 -1.20
CA ALA A 58 -11.32 -13.13 -0.71
C ALA A 58 -11.26 -12.22 -1.93
N THR A 59 -12.43 -11.85 -2.45
CA THR A 59 -12.52 -10.87 -3.52
C THR A 59 -11.82 -9.60 -3.02
N PRO A 60 -11.16 -8.85 -3.92
CA PRO A 60 -10.49 -7.61 -3.54
C PRO A 60 -11.40 -6.72 -2.67
N ASP A 61 -12.69 -6.69 -2.99
CA ASP A 61 -13.72 -5.94 -2.28
C ASP A 61 -13.79 -6.30 -0.79
N ASN A 62 -13.82 -7.58 -0.42
CA ASN A 62 -13.98 -7.97 0.97
C ASN A 62 -12.73 -7.67 1.82
N PHE A 63 -11.55 -7.59 1.19
CA PHE A 63 -10.31 -7.21 1.87
C PHE A 63 -10.27 -5.71 2.21
N TYR A 64 -10.78 -4.84 1.32
CA TYR A 64 -10.82 -3.39 1.55
C TYR A 64 -11.98 -2.97 2.48
N VAL A 65 -13.14 -3.62 2.36
CA VAL A 65 -14.36 -3.25 3.12
C VAL A 65 -14.21 -3.42 4.64
N ARG A 66 -13.27 -4.24 5.12
CA ARG A 66 -13.06 -4.43 6.57
C ARG A 66 -12.58 -3.17 7.29
N PHE A 67 -11.87 -2.28 6.60
CA PHE A 67 -11.39 -1.03 7.18
C PHE A 67 -12.52 0.01 7.25
N ASP A 68 -13.42 0.02 6.26
CA ASP A 68 -14.59 0.91 6.28
C ASP A 68 -15.62 0.49 7.33
N ARG A 69 -15.76 -0.81 7.62
CA ARG A 69 -16.68 -1.30 8.66
C ARG A 69 -16.38 -0.80 10.07
N GLN A 70 -15.14 -0.46 10.37
CA GLN A 70 -14.75 0.09 11.68
C GLN A 70 -15.01 1.60 11.79
N ASN A 71 -15.21 2.29 10.66
CA ASN A 71 -15.55 3.72 10.62
C ASN A 71 -17.07 3.99 10.57
N LEU A 72 -17.89 2.94 10.44
CA LEU A 72 -19.35 3.05 10.28
C LEU A 72 -20.14 2.85 11.58
N THR A 73 -19.49 2.62 12.71
CA THR A 73 -20.17 2.80 13.99
C THR A 73 -20.36 4.30 14.19
N PRO A 74 -21.59 4.81 14.33
CA PRO A 74 -21.81 6.17 14.78
C PRO A 74 -21.39 6.22 16.24
N THR A 75 -20.09 6.35 16.49
CA THR A 75 -19.61 6.92 17.75
C THR A 75 -20.28 8.27 17.82
N SER A 76 -21.17 8.42 18.79
CA SER A 76 -21.81 9.68 19.13
C SER A 76 -20.77 10.78 19.00
N VAL A 77 -20.99 11.68 18.04
CA VAL A 77 -20.21 12.89 17.89
C VAL A 77 -20.44 13.65 19.19
N SER A 78 -19.52 13.48 20.15
CA SER A 78 -19.40 14.40 21.25
C SER A 78 -19.12 15.74 20.59
N LEU A 79 -20.00 16.70 20.85
CA LEU A 79 -19.86 18.08 20.41
C LEU A 79 -18.39 18.50 20.57
N PRO A 80 -17.73 19.02 19.52
CA PRO A 80 -16.37 19.50 19.68
C PRO A 80 -16.39 20.61 20.73
N ASP A 81 -15.68 20.35 21.82
CA ASP A 81 -15.32 21.31 22.84
C ASP A 81 -14.77 22.58 22.13
N PRO A 82 -15.31 23.78 22.35
CA PRO A 82 -14.93 25.00 21.62
C PRO A 82 -13.47 25.45 21.83
N ALA A 83 -12.66 24.67 22.56
CA ALA A 83 -11.29 24.99 22.95
C ALA A 83 -10.20 24.16 22.23
N VAL A 84 -10.53 23.24 21.31
CA VAL A 84 -9.51 22.51 20.55
C VAL A 84 -9.17 23.28 19.27
N PRO A 85 -7.93 23.78 19.10
CA PRO A 85 -7.51 24.36 17.83
C PRO A 85 -7.66 23.29 16.75
N LEU A 86 -8.46 23.59 15.72
CA LEU A 86 -8.53 22.76 14.52
C LEU A 86 -7.09 22.46 14.06
N PRO A 87 -6.76 21.18 13.74
CA PRO A 87 -5.45 20.87 13.19
C PRO A 87 -5.21 21.75 11.96
N PRO A 88 -4.00 22.29 11.79
CA PRO A 88 -3.72 23.20 10.69
C PRO A 88 -4.10 22.53 9.37
N PRO A 89 -4.77 23.25 8.46
CA PRO A 89 -5.22 22.70 7.20
C PRO A 89 -4.03 22.09 6.45
N PHE A 90 -4.16 20.82 6.07
CA PHE A 90 -3.13 20.12 5.31
C PHE A 90 -2.86 20.87 4.02
N THR A 91 -1.64 21.38 3.86
CA THR A 91 -1.25 22.23 2.73
C THR A 91 -0.12 21.55 1.97
N VAL A 92 -0.30 21.39 0.67
CA VAL A 92 0.75 20.91 -0.24
C VAL A 92 1.72 22.05 -0.51
N HIS A 93 3.01 21.79 -0.32
CA HIS A 93 4.06 22.76 -0.60
C HIS A 93 4.68 22.57 -1.98
N GLU A 94 5.06 23.68 -2.61
CA GLU A 94 5.59 23.69 -3.97
C GLU A 94 6.92 22.93 -4.12
N HIS A 95 7.79 22.98 -3.10
CA HIS A 95 9.06 22.26 -3.12
C HIS A 95 8.88 20.74 -3.18
N GLU A 96 7.85 20.21 -2.52
CA GLU A 96 7.52 18.78 -2.55
C GLU A 96 7.02 18.39 -3.94
N VAL A 97 6.15 19.21 -4.54
CA VAL A 97 5.65 18.96 -5.91
C VAL A 97 6.79 19.00 -6.92
N ARG A 98 7.69 19.99 -6.85
CA ARG A 98 8.91 20.06 -7.69
C ARG A 98 9.78 18.82 -7.55
N LYS A 99 10.02 18.38 -6.30
CA LYS A 99 10.82 17.20 -6.00
C LYS A 99 10.20 15.96 -6.63
N LEU A 100 8.88 15.79 -6.53
CA LEU A 100 8.16 14.66 -7.13
C LEU A 100 8.25 14.65 -8.67
N PHE A 101 8.14 15.81 -9.34
CA PHE A 101 8.35 15.91 -10.78
C PHE A 101 9.77 15.49 -11.18
N LYS A 102 10.79 15.95 -10.44
CA LYS A 102 12.20 15.60 -10.72
C LYS A 102 12.52 14.13 -10.46
N GLN A 103 11.86 13.52 -9.48
CA GLN A 103 12.06 12.11 -9.10
C GLN A 103 11.37 11.10 -10.01
N GLN A 104 10.57 11.53 -10.99
CA GLN A 104 9.93 10.59 -11.92
C GLN A 104 10.97 9.73 -12.65
N SER A 105 10.73 8.42 -12.73
CA SER A 105 11.66 7.49 -13.38
C SER A 105 11.56 7.63 -14.89
N SER A 106 12.67 7.84 -15.58
CA SER A 106 12.75 7.85 -17.05
C SER A 106 12.41 6.51 -17.71
N ARG A 107 12.27 5.44 -16.92
CA ARG A 107 11.88 4.10 -17.39
C ARG A 107 10.37 3.95 -17.58
N LYS A 108 9.55 4.93 -17.20
CA LYS A 108 8.11 4.90 -17.43
C LYS A 108 7.81 5.32 -18.88
N ALA A 109 6.77 4.75 -19.47
CA ALA A 109 6.26 5.20 -20.77
C ALA A 109 5.67 6.62 -20.66
N ALA A 110 5.62 7.34 -21.78
CA ALA A 110 4.90 8.61 -21.85
C ALA A 110 3.40 8.38 -21.57
N GLY A 111 2.76 9.38 -20.95
CA GLY A 111 1.31 9.35 -20.71
C GLY A 111 0.51 9.42 -22.02
N PRO A 112 -0.83 9.33 -21.95
CA PRO A 112 -1.72 9.42 -23.12
C PRO A 112 -1.53 10.72 -23.92
N ASP A 113 -1.08 11.79 -23.26
CA ASP A 113 -0.77 13.08 -23.89
C ASP A 113 0.57 13.11 -24.66
N ASN A 114 1.29 11.98 -24.73
CA ASN A 114 2.60 11.84 -25.36
C ASN A 114 3.68 12.80 -24.82
N VAL A 115 3.50 13.33 -23.60
CA VAL A 115 4.49 14.19 -22.94
C VAL A 115 5.60 13.32 -22.35
N SER A 116 6.84 13.61 -22.74
CA SER A 116 8.00 12.87 -22.24
C SER A 116 8.30 13.21 -20.78
N ILE A 117 8.85 12.24 -20.05
CA ILE A 117 9.26 12.42 -18.65
C ILE A 117 10.38 13.46 -18.54
N SER A 118 11.25 13.54 -19.54
CA SER A 118 12.29 14.57 -19.62
C SER A 118 11.69 15.97 -19.72
N THR A 119 10.63 16.14 -20.51
CA THR A 119 9.88 17.40 -20.62
C THR A 119 9.24 17.77 -19.28
N LEU A 120 8.59 16.81 -18.60
CA LEU A 120 8.03 17.03 -17.26
C LEU A 120 9.09 17.46 -16.24
N LYS A 121 10.28 16.86 -16.29
CA LYS A 121 11.40 17.25 -15.40
C LYS A 121 11.93 18.63 -15.70
N TYR A 122 12.03 18.99 -16.98
CA TYR A 122 12.49 20.31 -17.41
C TYR A 122 11.50 21.39 -16.97
N CYS A 123 10.21 21.16 -17.18
CA CYS A 123 9.13 22.07 -16.79
C CYS A 123 8.75 21.98 -15.30
N ALA A 124 9.49 21.23 -14.48
CA ALA A 124 9.11 20.95 -13.09
C ALA A 124 8.93 22.21 -12.24
N ASN A 125 9.66 23.29 -12.51
CA ASN A 125 9.53 24.54 -11.78
C ASN A 125 8.21 25.24 -12.13
N GLU A 126 7.93 25.41 -13.44
CA GLU A 126 6.70 26.03 -13.93
C GLU A 126 5.44 25.24 -13.54
N LEU A 127 5.51 23.90 -13.67
CA LEU A 127 4.39 23.02 -13.36
C LEU A 127 4.11 22.98 -11.86
N ALA A 128 5.14 22.98 -11.01
CA ALA A 128 4.91 22.83 -9.59
C ALA A 128 4.07 23.96 -8.99
N THR A 129 4.27 25.21 -9.42
CA THR A 129 3.47 26.34 -8.95
C THR A 129 1.98 26.13 -9.26
N VAL A 130 1.66 25.76 -10.51
CA VAL A 130 0.28 25.54 -10.97
C VAL A 130 -0.35 24.34 -10.27
N PHE A 131 0.36 23.21 -10.20
CA PHE A 131 -0.14 22.00 -9.57
C PHE A 131 -0.31 22.16 -8.05
N THR A 132 0.58 22.87 -7.37
CA THR A 132 0.41 23.20 -5.95
C THR A 132 -0.83 24.03 -5.70
N TYR A 133 -1.08 25.06 -6.52
CA TYR A 133 -2.32 25.83 -6.43
C TYR A 133 -3.54 24.93 -6.65
N LEU A 134 -3.53 24.10 -7.70
CA LEU A 134 -4.65 23.21 -8.02
C LEU A 134 -4.93 22.19 -6.91
N PHE A 135 -3.90 21.58 -6.32
CA PHE A 135 -4.06 20.63 -5.23
C PHE A 135 -4.60 21.29 -3.98
N ASN A 136 -4.06 22.44 -3.58
CA ASN A 136 -4.56 23.17 -2.41
C ASN A 136 -5.99 23.69 -2.63
N ALA A 137 -6.33 24.13 -3.84
CA ALA A 137 -7.71 24.49 -4.19
C ALA A 137 -8.65 23.28 -4.09
N SER A 138 -8.23 22.12 -4.60
CA SER A 138 -9.01 20.87 -4.52
C SER A 138 -9.20 20.41 -3.08
N LEU A 139 -8.17 20.53 -2.23
CA LEU A 139 -8.21 20.21 -0.80
C LEU A 139 -9.16 21.15 -0.04
N ASN A 140 -9.12 22.45 -0.35
CA ASN A 140 -10.00 23.43 0.28
C ASN A 140 -11.48 23.28 -0.15
N LEU A 141 -11.71 22.86 -1.39
CA LEU A 141 -13.06 22.68 -1.94
C LEU A 141 -13.61 21.27 -1.74
N HIS A 142 -12.79 20.31 -1.28
CA HIS A 142 -13.12 18.88 -1.20
C HIS A 142 -13.62 18.28 -2.54
N ILE A 143 -13.11 18.76 -3.67
CA ILE A 143 -13.50 18.32 -5.02
C ILE A 143 -12.28 17.73 -5.71
N VAL A 144 -12.42 16.51 -6.25
CA VAL A 144 -11.41 15.87 -7.09
C VAL A 144 -11.89 15.87 -8.55
N PRO A 145 -11.09 16.35 -9.51
CA PRO A 145 -11.44 16.31 -10.93
C PRO A 145 -11.86 14.92 -11.41
N VAL A 146 -12.96 14.86 -12.17
CA VAL A 146 -13.61 13.61 -12.61
C VAL A 146 -12.69 12.76 -13.50
N CYS A 147 -11.76 13.38 -14.22
CA CYS A 147 -10.76 12.71 -15.06
C CYS A 147 -9.79 11.81 -14.28
N PHE A 148 -9.64 11.98 -12.97
CA PHE A 148 -8.87 11.04 -12.14
C PHE A 148 -9.58 9.69 -11.94
N LYS A 149 -10.85 9.56 -12.33
CA LYS A 149 -11.69 8.39 -12.08
C LYS A 149 -12.02 7.55 -13.33
N GLY A 150 -11.60 7.93 -14.54
CA GLY A 150 -12.15 7.28 -15.74
C GLY A 150 -11.28 7.27 -16.99
N GLU A 151 -10.26 6.39 -17.04
CA GLU A 151 -9.68 5.90 -18.31
C GLU A 151 -9.34 4.40 -18.26
N LEU A 152 -10.27 3.57 -17.77
CA LEU A 152 -10.20 2.09 -17.89
C LEU A 152 -11.33 1.48 -18.73
N LYS A 153 -12.10 2.30 -19.48
CA LYS A 153 -13.27 1.81 -20.25
C LYS A 153 -13.43 2.38 -21.68
N HIS A 154 -12.34 2.72 -22.37
CA HIS A 154 -12.43 3.12 -23.79
C HIS A 154 -11.52 2.33 -24.74
N SER A 155 -11.23 1.07 -24.42
CA SER A 155 -10.83 0.09 -25.43
C SER A 155 -11.91 -0.98 -25.52
N CYS A 156 -12.39 -1.24 -26.74
CA CYS A 156 -13.50 -2.13 -27.14
C CYS A 156 -14.88 -1.45 -27.25
N ASN A 157 -15.08 -0.74 -28.36
CA ASN A 157 -16.27 -0.97 -29.17
C ASN A 157 -15.86 -0.97 -30.64
N ILE A 158 -15.54 -2.17 -31.13
CA ILE A 158 -15.52 -2.49 -32.55
C ILE A 158 -16.99 -2.54 -32.96
N PRO A 159 -17.43 -1.85 -34.02
CA PRO A 159 -18.82 -1.93 -34.47
C PRO A 159 -19.05 -3.33 -35.06
N TYR A 160 -20.01 -4.06 -34.50
CA TYR A 160 -20.64 -5.17 -35.20
C TYR A 160 -21.99 -4.66 -35.71
N THR A 161 -22.04 -4.54 -37.05
CA THR A 161 -23.18 -4.44 -37.99
C THR A 161 -24.51 -3.90 -37.48
#